data_AF-A0A6I0F217-F1
#
_entry.id   AF-A0A6I0F217-F1
#
_cell.length_a   1.000
_cell.length_b   1.000
_cell.length_c   1.000
_cell.angle_alpha   90.00
_cell.angle_beta   90.00
_cell.angle_gamma   90.00
#
_symmetry.space_group_name_H-M   'P 1'
#
loop_
_entity.id
_entity.type
_entity.pdbx_description
1 polymer ?
#
loop_
_entity_poly.entity_id
_entity_poly.type
_entity_poly.pdbx_seq_one_letter_code
_entity_poly.pdbx_strand_id
1 'polypeptide(L)'
;MKDVFRKTMMAGLGAITITKEKAEQLAEELVKKGELSKDEASKMVTEVLEKSREQKEALSETVKTEFSRIRGDMGLITRQEFEGLEARIAVIEEKLGIIREVEVIDQVVEENQEPQEPQEPSEAQAEGK
;
A
#
# COMPACT_ATOMS: atom_id res chain seq x y z
N MET A 1 3.86 -24.42 -32.32
CA MET A 1 3.14 -24.87 -31.10
C MET A 1 4.07 -25.16 -29.93
N LYS A 2 5.17 -25.93 -30.10
CA LYS A 2 6.13 -26.20 -29.01
C LYS A 2 6.75 -24.94 -28.39
N ASP A 3 7.06 -23.93 -29.19
CA ASP A 3 7.62 -22.65 -28.70
C ASP A 3 6.63 -21.83 -27.87
N VAL A 4 5.34 -21.91 -28.21
CA VAL A 4 4.28 -21.23 -27.43
C VAL A 4 4.15 -21.91 -26.08
N PHE A 5 4.19 -23.24 -26.02
CA PHE A 5 4.19 -23.95 -24.74
C PHE A 5 5.44 -23.65 -23.90
N ARG A 6 6.64 -23.63 -24.51
CA ARG A 6 7.90 -23.27 -23.83
C ARG A 6 7.84 -21.82 -23.32
N LYS A 7 7.33 -20.87 -24.12
CA LYS A 7 7.10 -19.47 -23.72
C LYS A 7 6.02 -19.31 -22.65
N THR A 8 4.92 -20.04 -22.72
CA THR A 8 3.84 -20.01 -21.73
C THR A 8 4.26 -20.67 -20.41
N MET A 9 5.09 -21.71 -20.45
CA MET A 9 5.65 -22.33 -19.26
C MET A 9 6.72 -21.42 -18.62
N MET A 10 7.57 -20.76 -19.42
CA MET A 10 8.49 -19.72 -18.96
C MET A 10 7.76 -18.47 -18.43
N ALA A 11 6.62 -18.09 -19.03
CA ALA A 11 5.77 -17.01 -18.56
C ALA A 11 4.94 -17.41 -17.32
N GLY A 12 4.59 -18.69 -17.18
CA GLY A 12 3.97 -19.26 -15.99
C GLY A 12 4.94 -19.31 -14.80
N LEU A 13 6.25 -19.40 -15.06
CA LEU A 13 7.31 -19.13 -14.08
C LEU A 13 7.56 -17.61 -13.92
N GLY A 14 7.12 -16.81 -14.89
CA GLY A 14 7.39 -15.38 -15.05
C GLY A 14 6.58 -14.44 -14.17
N ALA A 15 5.67 -14.94 -13.33
CA ALA A 15 4.97 -14.11 -12.33
C ALA A 15 5.44 -14.36 -10.88
N ILE A 16 6.25 -15.40 -10.62
CA ILE A 16 6.49 -15.91 -9.25
C ILE A 16 7.94 -15.70 -8.75
N THR A 17 8.83 -15.07 -9.52
CA THR A 17 10.27 -14.87 -9.26
C THR A 17 11.13 -15.94 -9.92
N ILE A 18 11.96 -15.52 -10.88
CA ILE A 18 13.12 -16.32 -11.29
C ILE A 18 14.08 -16.40 -10.11
N THR A 19 14.30 -17.62 -9.60
CA THR A 19 15.32 -17.92 -8.59
C THR A 19 16.52 -18.60 -9.24
N LYS A 20 17.65 -18.62 -8.53
CA LYS A 20 18.87 -19.29 -8.98
C LYS A 20 18.62 -20.76 -9.29
N GLU A 21 17.88 -21.46 -8.43
CA GLU A 21 17.56 -22.87 -8.58
C GLU A 21 16.74 -23.13 -9.85
N LYS A 22 15.82 -22.22 -10.20
CA LYS A 22 15.02 -22.34 -11.42
C LYS A 22 15.83 -22.06 -12.68
N ALA A 23 16.74 -21.09 -12.64
CA ALA A 23 17.66 -20.83 -13.73
C ALA A 23 18.61 -22.03 -13.96
N GLU A 24 19.14 -22.60 -12.89
CA GLU A 24 20.00 -23.79 -12.93
C GLU A 24 19.28 -25.01 -13.50
N GLN A 25 18.05 -25.28 -13.07
CA GLN A 25 17.22 -26.37 -13.61
C GLN A 25 16.99 -26.22 -15.13
N LEU A 26 16.66 -25.02 -15.59
CA LEU A 26 16.46 -24.74 -17.01
C LEU A 26 17.76 -24.91 -17.80
N ALA A 27 18.87 -24.41 -17.28
CA ALA A 27 20.17 -24.54 -17.91
C ALA A 27 20.61 -26.01 -18.02
N GLU A 28 20.39 -26.81 -16.96
CA GLU A 28 20.71 -28.24 -16.97
C GLU A 28 19.83 -29.03 -17.96
N GLU A 29 18.56 -28.69 -18.11
CA GLU A 29 17.69 -29.27 -19.13
C GLU A 29 18.19 -28.99 -20.55
N LEU A 30 18.68 -27.78 -20.81
CA LEU A 30 19.23 -27.40 -22.11
C LEU A 30 20.53 -28.14 -22.41
N VAL A 31 21.37 -28.36 -21.40
CA VAL A 31 22.56 -29.22 -21.52
C VAL A 31 22.18 -30.67 -21.82
N LYS A 32 21.18 -31.22 -21.11
CA LYS A 32 20.69 -32.59 -21.35
C LYS A 32 20.12 -32.78 -22.76
N LYS A 33 19.50 -31.73 -23.31
CA LYS A 33 18.99 -31.71 -24.69
C LYS A 33 20.10 -31.47 -25.73
N GLY A 34 21.33 -31.19 -25.31
CA GLY A 34 22.44 -30.83 -26.20
C GLY A 34 22.29 -29.45 -26.83
N GLU A 35 21.37 -28.61 -26.34
CA GLU A 35 21.15 -27.24 -26.83
C GLU A 35 22.21 -26.26 -26.28
N LEU A 36 22.88 -26.60 -25.16
CA LEU A 36 23.95 -25.80 -24.56
C LEU A 36 25.10 -26.68 -24.05
N SER A 37 26.32 -26.16 -24.08
CA SER A 37 27.43 -26.72 -23.31
C SER A 37 27.32 -26.37 -21.81
N LYS A 38 28.05 -27.10 -20.95
CA LYS A 38 28.09 -26.81 -19.50
C LYS A 38 28.58 -25.39 -19.20
N ASP A 39 29.52 -24.88 -19.97
CA ASP A 39 30.08 -23.53 -19.79
C ASP A 39 29.06 -22.46 -20.18
N GLU A 40 28.32 -22.66 -21.28
CA GLU A 40 27.27 -21.74 -21.71
C GLU A 40 26.08 -21.73 -20.74
N ALA A 41 25.73 -22.89 -20.18
CA ALA A 41 24.72 -23.01 -19.15
C ALA A 41 25.07 -22.19 -17.90
N SER A 42 26.32 -22.27 -17.42
CA SER A 42 26.76 -21.49 -16.27
C SER A 42 26.72 -19.98 -16.53
N LYS A 43 27.07 -19.53 -17.75
CA LYS A 43 27.00 -18.11 -18.14
C LYS A 43 25.56 -17.61 -18.21
N MET A 44 24.67 -18.39 -18.82
CA MET A 44 23.26 -18.06 -18.92
C MET A 44 22.62 -17.86 -17.54
N VAL A 45 22.91 -18.74 -16.57
CA VAL A 45 22.40 -18.61 -15.20
C VAL A 45 22.83 -17.27 -14.58
N THR A 46 24.11 -16.91 -14.69
CA THR A 46 24.62 -15.65 -14.16
C THR A 46 23.97 -14.45 -14.82
N GLU A 47 23.90 -14.41 -16.16
CA GLU A 47 23.30 -13.29 -16.90
C GLU A 47 21.81 -13.10 -16.57
N VAL A 48 21.07 -14.20 -16.44
CA VAL A 48 19.64 -14.15 -16.07
C VAL A 48 19.47 -13.62 -14.65
N LEU A 49 20.35 -14.01 -13.71
CA LEU A 49 20.30 -13.52 -12.34
C LEU A 49 20.67 -12.05 -12.23
N GLU A 50 21.69 -11.58 -12.95
CA GLU A 50 22.07 -10.16 -12.99
C GLU A 50 20.95 -9.31 -13.59
N LYS A 51 20.44 -9.67 -14.77
CA LYS A 51 19.33 -8.94 -15.40
C LYS A 51 18.08 -8.93 -14.54
N SER A 52 17.78 -10.03 -13.84
CA SER A 52 16.67 -10.09 -12.89
C SER A 52 16.84 -9.09 -11.75
N ARG A 53 18.06 -8.96 -11.21
CA ARG A 53 18.36 -7.98 -10.16
C ARG A 53 18.18 -6.55 -10.65
N GLU A 54 18.74 -6.20 -11.80
CA GLU A 54 18.60 -4.86 -12.39
C GLU A 54 17.14 -4.52 -12.67
N GLN A 55 16.38 -5.47 -13.25
CA GLN A 55 14.96 -5.27 -13.51
C GLN A 55 14.12 -5.11 -12.24
N LYS A 56 14.46 -5.82 -11.15
CA LYS A 56 13.80 -5.64 -9.85
C LYS A 56 14.06 -4.26 -9.25
N GLU A 57 15.27 -3.73 -9.36
CA GLU A 57 15.59 -2.38 -8.89
C GLU A 57 14.83 -1.31 -9.68
N ALA A 58 14.86 -1.37 -11.02
CA ALA A 58 14.12 -0.45 -11.88
C ALA A 58 12.61 -0.50 -11.64
N LEU A 59 12.05 -1.70 -11.46
CA LEU A 59 10.64 -1.86 -11.12
C LEU A 59 10.33 -1.28 -9.73
N SER A 60 11.18 -1.54 -8.73
CA SER A 60 11.00 -0.98 -7.38
C SER A 60 11.01 0.55 -7.40
N GLU A 61 11.90 1.15 -8.17
CA GLU A 61 11.99 2.61 -8.33
C GLU A 61 10.75 3.19 -9.02
N THR A 62 10.28 2.53 -10.08
CA THR A 62 9.06 2.91 -10.78
C THR A 62 7.86 2.85 -9.83
N VAL A 63 7.69 1.74 -9.10
CA VAL A 63 6.60 1.58 -8.14
C VAL A 63 6.67 2.63 -7.03
N LYS A 64 7.86 2.92 -6.49
CA LYS A 64 8.04 3.98 -5.49
C LYS A 64 7.65 5.34 -6.04
N THR A 65 8.06 5.66 -7.26
CA THR A 65 7.76 6.93 -7.92
C THR A 65 6.26 7.10 -8.15
N GLU A 66 5.60 6.09 -8.72
CA GLU A 66 4.16 6.09 -8.94
C GLU A 66 3.38 6.16 -7.62
N PHE A 67 3.83 5.43 -6.60
CA PHE A 67 3.19 5.49 -5.28
C PHE A 67 3.35 6.85 -4.60
N SER A 68 4.53 7.47 -4.70
CA SER A 68 4.77 8.84 -4.23
C SER A 68 3.92 9.86 -4.98
N ARG A 69 3.73 9.69 -6.29
CA ARG A 69 2.86 10.55 -7.11
C ARG A 69 1.40 10.43 -6.69
N ILE A 70 0.88 9.21 -6.61
CA ILE A 70 -0.49 8.92 -6.16
C ILE A 70 -0.72 9.46 -4.75
N ARG A 71 0.27 9.29 -3.86
CA ARG A 71 0.24 9.85 -2.50
C ARG A 71 0.08 11.37 -2.53
N GLY A 72 0.86 12.06 -3.36
CA GLY A 72 0.75 13.51 -3.55
C GLY A 72 -0.60 13.94 -4.11
N ASP A 73 -1.08 13.26 -5.14
CA ASP A 73 -2.36 13.57 -5.80
C ASP A 73 -3.58 13.33 -4.88
N MET A 74 -3.50 12.33 -3.98
CA MET A 74 -4.55 12.04 -2.99
C MET A 74 -4.38 12.80 -1.66
N GLY A 75 -3.33 13.61 -1.50
CA GLY A 75 -3.06 14.34 -0.25
C GLY A 75 -2.72 13.45 0.94
N LEU A 76 -2.23 12.23 0.70
CA LEU A 76 -1.85 11.29 1.75
C LEU A 76 -0.48 11.71 2.34
N ILE A 77 -0.38 11.84 3.65
CA ILE A 77 0.88 12.18 4.32
C ILE A 77 1.55 10.91 4.88
N THR A 78 2.88 10.92 4.97
CA THR A 78 3.63 9.89 5.68
C THR A 78 3.51 10.07 7.18
N ARG A 79 3.73 8.98 7.92
CA ARG A 79 3.81 9.02 9.38
C ARG A 79 4.90 9.97 9.88
N GLN A 80 6.03 10.02 9.18
CA GLN A 80 7.13 10.92 9.55
C GLN A 80 6.76 12.40 9.34
N GLU A 81 6.04 12.73 8.28
CA GLU A 81 5.51 14.09 8.06
C GLU A 81 4.47 14.46 9.12
N PHE A 82 3.60 13.52 9.50
CA PHE A 82 2.61 13.71 10.58
C PHE A 82 3.27 13.95 11.94
N GLU A 83 4.21 13.08 12.35
CA GLU A 83 4.96 13.22 13.60
C GLU A 83 5.77 14.53 13.63
N GLY A 84 6.33 14.93 12.48
CA GLY A 84 6.99 16.23 12.33
C GLY A 84 6.04 17.41 12.52
N LEU A 85 4.80 17.31 12.05
CA LEU A 85 3.77 18.31 12.27
C LEU A 85 3.34 18.34 13.75
N GLU A 86 3.10 17.18 14.37
CA GLU A 86 2.77 17.08 15.79
C GLU A 86 3.83 17.72 16.69
N ALA A 87 5.11 17.45 16.43
CA ALA A 87 6.21 18.03 17.16
C ALA A 87 6.25 19.57 17.03
N ARG A 88 6.00 20.09 15.81
CA ARG A 88 5.91 21.54 15.59
C ARG A 88 4.74 22.16 16.33
N ILE A 89 3.60 21.50 16.36
CA ILE A 89 2.41 21.98 17.08
C ILE A 89 2.70 21.98 18.60
N ALA A 90 3.29 20.92 19.14
CA ALA A 90 3.64 20.85 20.57
C ALA A 90 4.55 22.02 21.01
N VAL A 91 5.56 22.36 20.19
CA VAL A 91 6.44 23.51 20.46
C VAL A 91 5.69 24.84 20.43
N ILE A 92 4.71 24.99 19.54
CA ILE A 92 3.90 26.21 19.44
C ILE A 92 2.98 26.32 20.66
N GLU A 93 2.33 25.23 21.04
CA GLU A 93 1.44 25.18 22.21
C GLU A 93 2.18 25.48 23.50
N GLU A 94 3.38 24.92 23.69
CA GLU A 94 4.24 25.24 24.83
C GLU A 94 4.56 26.74 24.88
N LYS A 95 4.94 27.34 23.74
CA LYS A 95 5.23 28.78 23.64
C LYS A 95 4.03 29.67 23.92
N LEU A 96 2.82 29.18 23.61
CA LEU A 96 1.56 29.90 23.84
C LEU A 96 0.95 29.60 25.22
N GLY A 97 1.57 28.72 26.02
CA GLY A 97 1.05 28.31 27.33
C GLY A 97 -0.25 27.50 27.26
N ILE A 98 -0.51 26.86 26.11
CA ILE A 98 -1.69 26.01 25.90
C ILE A 98 -1.35 24.61 26.39
N ILE A 99 -1.89 24.21 27.54
CA ILE A 99 -1.77 22.84 28.06
C ILE A 99 -2.89 22.01 27.42
N ARG A 100 -2.55 20.98 26.63
CA ARG A 100 -3.53 20.06 26.04
C ARG A 100 -4.19 19.20 27.13
N GLU A 101 -5.47 19.41 27.40
CA GLU A 101 -6.36 18.27 27.64
C GLU A 101 -6.70 17.70 26.27
N VAL A 102 -6.19 16.51 25.95
CA VAL A 102 -6.52 15.82 24.71
C VAL A 102 -7.92 15.24 24.88
N GLU A 103 -8.95 15.99 24.49
CA GLU A 103 -10.25 15.40 24.18
C GLU A 103 -10.11 14.67 22.84
N VAL A 104 -10.08 13.33 22.93
CA VAL A 104 -10.23 12.46 21.77
C VAL A 104 -11.63 12.71 21.21
N ILE A 105 -11.73 13.41 20.08
CA ILE A 105 -13.00 13.55 19.34
C ILE A 105 -13.25 12.22 18.61
N ASP A 106 -13.68 11.21 19.36
CA ASP A 106 -14.50 10.12 18.83
C ASP A 106 -15.92 10.37 19.33
N GLN A 107 -16.73 11.05 18.50
CA GLN A 107 -18.19 10.91 18.38
C GLN A 107 -18.81 12.11 17.64
N VAL A 108 -19.10 11.96 16.34
CA VAL A 108 -20.25 12.65 15.74
C VAL A 108 -20.85 11.80 14.61
N VAL A 109 -21.49 10.69 14.98
CA VAL A 109 -22.64 10.15 14.23
C VAL A 109 -23.67 9.69 15.25
N GLU A 110 -24.37 10.62 15.88
CA GLU A 110 -25.75 10.45 16.35
C GLU A 110 -26.29 11.77 16.88
N GLU A 111 -27.27 12.33 16.16
CA GLU A 111 -28.46 13.07 16.61
C GLU A 111 -28.86 14.15 15.59
N ASN A 112 -29.71 13.77 14.64
CA ASN A 112 -30.66 14.70 14.05
C ASN A 112 -32.04 14.39 14.67
N GLN A 113 -32.31 14.98 15.83
CA GLN A 113 -33.66 15.30 16.27
C GLN A 113 -33.69 16.77 16.69
N GLU A 114 -34.10 17.61 15.74
CA GLU A 114 -34.39 19.04 15.95
C GLU A 114 -35.85 19.22 16.46
N PRO A 115 -36.22 20.39 17.03
CA PRO A 115 -36.54 20.52 18.46
C PRO A 115 -38.03 20.78 18.76
N GLN A 116 -38.39 20.61 20.04
CA GLN A 116 -39.69 20.97 20.62
C GLN A 116 -39.91 22.49 20.61
N GLU A 117 -41.12 22.94 20.25
CA GLU A 117 -41.62 24.28 20.57
C GLU A 117 -42.64 24.24 21.73
N PRO A 118 -42.75 25.34 22.51
CA PRO A 118 -43.09 25.31 23.93
C PRO A 118 -44.59 25.33 24.21
N GLN A 119 -44.95 24.72 25.33
CA GLN A 119 -46.27 24.85 25.96
C GLN A 119 -46.50 26.27 26.46
N GLU A 120 -47.73 26.77 26.33
CA GLU A 120 -48.27 27.73 27.30
C GLU A 120 -49.81 27.55 27.45
N PRO A 121 -50.36 27.96 28.60
CA PRO A 121 -51.23 27.09 29.39
C PRO A 121 -52.62 27.70 29.63
N SER A 122 -53.32 27.14 30.62
CA SER A 122 -54.62 27.54 31.18
C SER A 122 -55.82 27.08 30.36
N GLU A 123 -56.91 26.58 30.95
CA GLU A 123 -57.36 26.63 32.34
C GLU A 123 -58.55 25.68 32.48
N ALA A 124 -58.84 25.30 33.73
CA ALA A 124 -60.18 25.02 34.25
C ALA A 124 -61.01 23.93 33.53
N GLN A 125 -61.07 22.73 34.13
CA GLN A 125 -62.13 22.34 35.06
C GLN A 125 -63.46 21.95 34.39
N ALA A 126 -64.03 20.90 34.98
CA ALA A 126 -65.45 20.58 35.07
C ALA A 126 -66.04 19.64 34.00
N GLU A 127 -66.36 18.44 34.51
CA GLU A 127 -67.60 17.67 34.24
C GLU A 127 -67.69 16.94 32.89
N GLY A 128 -68.12 15.68 32.82
CA GLY A 128 -68.65 14.80 33.85
C GLY A 128 -69.05 13.45 33.26
N LYS A 129 -69.33 12.52 34.19
CA LYS A 129 -70.03 11.23 34.07
C LYS A 129 -69.66 10.26 32.96
#